data_AF-A0A3D4ETQ5-F1
#
_entry.id   AF-A0A3D4ETQ5-F1
#
_cell.length_a   1.000
_cell.length_b   1.000
_cell.length_c   1.000
_cell.angle_alpha   90.00
_cell.angle_beta   90.00
_cell.angle_gamma   90.00
#
_symmetry.space_group_name_H-M   'P 1'
#
loop_
_entity.id
_entity.type
_entity.pdbx_description
1 polymer ?
#
loop_
_entity_poly.entity_id
_entity_poly.type
_entity_poly.pdbx_seq_one_letter_code
_entity_poly.pdbx_strand_id
1 'polypeptide(L)'
;DLSGLSTTNNTYETVNHDGVYIATADDAGKKLFLVFAGQAGEGGDTNGFARFDNLIVEVNTSSAVSLNITDIQYAPETSEVTLTWPKTNSPSYRIKYSTDLIDWSNELDDEVLSDSDEKPEDPSKITVTFSLFEGIKNQKYLFFRVEE
;
A
#
# COMPACT_ATOMS: atom_id res chain seq x y z
N ASP A 1 8.74 29.22 25.34
CA ASP A 1 10.05 28.58 25.49
C ASP A 1 9.83 27.07 25.53
N LEU A 2 9.98 26.41 24.37
CA LEU A 2 9.86 24.95 24.23
C LEU A 2 11.26 24.31 24.07
N SER A 3 12.32 25.00 24.56
CA SER A 3 13.70 24.52 24.46
C SER A 3 14.07 23.40 25.46
N GLY A 4 13.10 22.89 26.22
CA GLY A 4 13.30 21.75 27.11
C GLY A 4 13.18 20.43 26.36
N LEU A 5 14.30 19.73 26.17
CA LEU A 5 14.32 18.31 25.82
C LEU A 5 13.46 17.54 26.85
N SER A 6 12.28 17.09 26.42
CA SER A 6 11.40 16.25 27.22
C SER A 6 12.06 14.88 27.40
N THR A 7 12.65 14.65 28.57
CA THR A 7 13.39 13.43 28.93
C THR A 7 12.58 12.53 29.87
N THR A 8 11.25 12.52 29.78
CA THR A 8 10.46 11.66 30.68
C THR A 8 9.29 10.99 29.96
N ASN A 9 9.45 9.67 29.75
CA ASN A 9 8.57 8.67 29.13
C ASN A 9 8.52 8.60 27.59
N ASN A 10 9.42 7.76 27.03
CA ASN A 10 9.30 6.84 25.88
C ASN A 10 7.92 6.84 25.18
N THR A 11 7.73 7.17 23.90
CA THR A 11 8.52 6.99 22.69
C THR A 11 8.09 8.05 21.67
N TYR A 12 8.95 9.01 21.36
CA TYR A 12 8.70 10.00 20.32
C TYR A 12 9.71 9.77 19.21
N GLU A 13 9.25 9.65 17.97
CA GLU A 13 10.14 9.65 16.82
C GLU A 13 10.10 11.04 16.19
N THR A 14 11.21 11.76 16.30
CA THR A 14 11.39 13.00 15.55
C THR A 14 11.94 12.60 14.20
N VAL A 15 11.11 12.68 13.16
CA VAL A 15 11.54 12.32 11.82
C VAL A 15 11.73 13.60 11.00
N ASN A 16 12.99 13.81 10.59
CA ASN A 16 13.37 14.91 9.72
C ASN A 16 13.26 14.41 8.27
N HIS A 17 12.35 14.97 7.48
CA HIS A 17 12.04 14.43 6.16
C HIS A 17 12.04 15.49 5.06
N ASP A 18 12.86 15.23 4.05
CA ASP A 18 12.75 15.81 2.72
C ASP A 18 11.79 14.97 1.82
N GLY A 19 10.90 14.15 2.39
CA GLY A 19 10.08 13.17 1.64
C GLY A 19 8.84 12.62 2.37
N VAL A 20 8.11 11.72 1.72
CA VAL A 20 6.86 11.09 2.20
C VAL A 20 7.13 10.08 3.33
N TYR A 21 6.42 10.19 4.45
CA TYR A 21 6.46 9.23 5.56
C TYR A 21 5.38 8.16 5.40
N ILE A 22 5.77 6.88 5.47
CA ILE A 22 4.85 5.73 5.48
C ILE A 22 4.92 5.10 6.87
N ALA A 23 3.81 5.14 7.61
CA ALA A 23 3.71 4.56 8.94
C ALA A 23 3.80 3.02 8.88
N THR A 24 4.48 2.43 9.85
CA THR A 24 4.59 0.97 9.99
C THR A 24 3.75 0.45 11.14
N ALA A 25 3.66 -0.87 11.30
CA ALA A 25 3.00 -1.49 12.45
C ALA A 25 3.63 -1.06 13.79
N ASP A 26 4.93 -0.76 13.80
CA ASP A 26 5.64 -0.30 14.99
C ASP A 26 5.22 1.13 15.40
N ASP A 27 4.53 1.87 14.52
CA ASP A 27 4.04 3.23 14.78
C ASP A 27 2.60 3.26 15.28
N ALA A 28 1.96 2.11 15.39
CA ALA A 28 0.60 1.98 15.89
C ALA A 28 0.47 2.59 17.30
N GLY A 29 -0.48 3.53 17.46
CA GLY A 29 -0.74 4.21 18.71
C GLY A 29 0.27 5.32 19.07
N LYS A 30 1.32 5.54 18.27
CA LYS A 30 2.20 6.71 18.40
C LYS A 30 1.52 7.96 17.84
N LYS A 31 2.02 9.12 18.24
CA LYS A 31 1.62 10.43 17.69
C LYS A 31 2.65 10.87 16.66
N LEU A 32 2.20 11.28 15.48
CA LEU A 32 3.05 11.91 14.47
C LEU A 32 3.27 13.39 14.82
N PHE A 33 4.53 13.83 14.85
CA PHE A 33 4.91 15.23 15.02
C PHE A 33 5.70 15.69 13.80
N LEU A 34 5.18 16.71 13.11
CA LEU A 34 5.87 17.36 12.00
C LEU A 34 6.64 18.57 12.53
N VAL A 35 7.95 18.60 12.31
CA VAL A 35 8.81 19.72 12.70
C VAL A 35 9.29 20.44 11.45
N PHE A 36 9.00 21.74 11.38
CA PHE A 36 9.48 22.61 10.33
C PHE A 36 10.59 23.51 10.89
N ALA A 37 11.79 23.42 10.33
CA ALA A 37 12.93 24.23 10.73
C ALA A 37 13.41 25.06 9.53
N GLY A 38 13.67 26.36 9.75
CA GLY A 38 14.31 27.20 8.75
C GLY A 38 15.79 26.81 8.58
N GLN A 39 16.26 26.78 7.34
CA GLN A 39 17.68 26.55 7.04
C GLN A 39 18.51 27.80 7.35
N ALA A 40 19.76 27.62 7.74
CA ALA A 40 20.69 28.73 7.97
C ALA A 40 21.01 29.45 6.65
N GLY A 41 20.96 30.79 6.63
CA GLY A 41 21.32 31.61 5.47
C GLY A 41 20.19 31.98 4.51
N GLU A 42 18.96 31.47 4.73
CA GLU A 42 17.77 31.79 3.93
C GLU A 42 16.74 32.53 4.80
N GLY A 43 16.83 33.87 4.86
CA GLY A 43 15.79 34.77 5.43
C GLY A 43 15.46 34.66 6.93
N GLY A 44 15.95 33.64 7.64
CA GLY A 44 15.70 33.40 9.06
C GLY A 44 16.62 34.17 10.01
N ASP A 45 17.79 34.57 9.55
CA ASP A 45 18.85 35.23 10.33
C ASP A 45 18.78 36.76 10.34
N THR A 46 17.99 37.36 9.44
CA THR A 46 17.80 38.82 9.38
C THR A 46 16.43 39.28 9.86
N ASN A 47 15.34 38.55 9.57
CA ASN A 47 13.97 38.94 9.93
C ASN A 47 13.15 37.83 10.62
N GLY A 48 13.69 36.63 10.82
CA GLY A 48 13.06 35.58 11.65
C GLY A 48 11.75 34.97 11.12
N PHE A 49 11.44 35.10 9.83
CA PHE A 49 10.21 34.55 9.24
C PHE A 49 10.52 33.46 8.21
N ALA A 50 10.21 32.21 8.55
CA ALA A 50 10.01 31.16 7.55
C ALA A 50 8.56 31.24 7.05
N ARG A 51 8.37 31.40 5.73
CA ARG A 51 7.03 31.42 5.11
C ARG A 51 6.75 30.08 4.47
N PHE A 52 5.67 29.43 4.90
CA PHE A 52 5.04 28.32 4.20
C PHE A 52 3.83 28.90 3.47
N ASP A 53 3.86 28.92 2.14
CA ASP A 53 2.70 29.29 1.34
C ASP A 53 2.03 28.00 0.83
N ASN A 54 0.71 27.93 0.89
CA ASN A 54 -0.10 26.82 0.37
C ASN A 54 0.28 25.40 0.88
N LEU A 55 0.58 25.23 2.18
CA LEU A 55 0.86 23.92 2.78
C LEU A 55 -0.42 23.07 2.92
N ILE A 56 -0.42 21.89 2.31
CA ILE A 56 -1.44 20.85 2.51
C ILE A 56 -0.76 19.65 3.18
N VAL A 57 -1.29 19.23 4.34
CA VAL A 57 -0.89 18.00 5.02
C VAL A 57 -2.04 17.02 4.89
N GLU A 58 -1.83 15.96 4.11
CA GLU A 58 -2.80 14.88 3.96
C GLU A 58 -2.30 13.66 4.72
N VAL A 59 -3.12 13.17 5.66
CA VAL A 59 -2.88 11.89 6.34
C VAL A 59 -3.80 10.87 5.71
N ASN A 60 -3.24 10.11 4.78
CA ASN A 60 -3.92 8.96 4.21
C ASN A 60 -3.70 7.77 5.14
N THR A 61 -4.78 7.11 5.57
CA THR A 61 -4.65 5.84 6.28
C THR A 61 -4.07 4.82 5.31
N SER A 62 -2.80 4.45 5.51
CA SER A 62 -2.32 3.14 5.07
C SER A 62 -3.02 2.12 5.94
N SER A 63 -4.22 1.73 5.56
CA SER A 63 -4.70 0.43 6.01
C SER A 63 -3.78 -0.56 5.32
N ALA A 64 -2.96 -1.27 6.10
CA ALA A 64 -2.43 -2.56 5.69
C ALA A 64 -3.63 -3.51 5.55
N VAL A 65 -4.46 -3.26 4.53
CA VAL A 65 -5.51 -4.17 4.13
C VAL A 65 -4.76 -5.39 3.66
N SER A 66 -4.91 -6.48 4.38
CA SER A 66 -4.34 -7.74 3.95
C SER A 66 -4.96 -8.09 2.61
N LEU A 67 -4.14 -8.15 1.56
CA LEU A 67 -4.52 -8.56 0.21
C LEU A 67 -4.71 -10.08 0.10
N ASN A 68 -5.13 -10.73 1.19
CA ASN A 68 -5.44 -12.14 1.20
C ASN A 68 -6.63 -12.38 0.28
N ILE A 69 -6.44 -13.29 -0.67
CA ILE A 69 -7.54 -13.75 -1.52
C ILE A 69 -8.58 -14.43 -0.62
N THR A 70 -9.80 -13.90 -0.65
CA THR A 70 -10.93 -14.34 0.18
C THR A 70 -11.80 -15.38 -0.50
N ASP A 71 -11.78 -15.44 -1.83
CA ASP A 71 -12.49 -16.45 -2.61
C ASP A 71 -11.70 -16.80 -3.88
N ILE A 72 -11.74 -18.07 -4.25
CA ILE A 72 -11.10 -18.62 -5.45
C ILE A 72 -12.10 -19.57 -6.11
N GLN A 73 -12.47 -19.28 -7.36
CA GLN A 73 -13.35 -20.13 -8.16
C GLN A 73 -12.62 -20.55 -9.42
N TYR A 74 -12.52 -21.87 -9.65
CA TYR A 74 -11.90 -22.41 -10.86
C TYR A 74 -12.96 -23.00 -11.78
N ALA A 75 -12.99 -22.54 -13.02
CA ALA A 75 -13.85 -23.03 -14.09
C ALA A 75 -13.02 -23.92 -15.05
N PRO A 76 -13.06 -25.25 -14.90
CA PRO A 76 -12.21 -26.15 -15.70
C PRO A 76 -12.57 -26.14 -17.19
N GLU A 77 -13.85 -25.93 -17.52
CA GLU A 77 -14.35 -25.95 -18.90
C GLU A 77 -13.78 -24.82 -19.76
N THR A 78 -13.52 -23.66 -19.15
CA THR A 78 -12.94 -22.48 -19.80
C THR A 78 -11.48 -22.24 -19.41
N SER A 79 -10.95 -23.04 -18.48
CA SER A 79 -9.62 -22.84 -17.89
C SER A 79 -9.46 -21.44 -17.28
N GLU A 80 -10.46 -20.99 -16.53
CA GLU A 80 -10.47 -19.67 -15.91
C GLU A 80 -10.44 -19.77 -14.38
N VAL A 81 -9.82 -18.79 -13.74
CA VAL A 81 -9.84 -18.61 -12.30
C VAL A 81 -10.37 -17.23 -11.95
N THR A 82 -11.39 -17.18 -11.11
CA THR A 82 -11.92 -15.93 -10.54
C THR A 82 -11.36 -15.78 -9.14
N LEU A 83 -10.72 -14.65 -8.88
CA LEU A 83 -10.13 -14.30 -7.60
C LEU A 83 -10.90 -13.11 -7.00
N THR A 84 -11.17 -13.18 -5.68
CA THR A 84 -11.76 -12.05 -4.94
C THR A 84 -10.87 -11.67 -3.77
N TRP A 85 -10.48 -10.40 -3.68
CA TRP A 85 -9.68 -9.86 -2.58
C TRP A 85 -10.23 -8.51 -2.09
N PRO A 86 -9.84 -8.05 -0.88
CA PRO A 86 -10.25 -6.76 -0.36
C PRO A 86 -9.77 -5.60 -1.25
N LYS A 87 -10.65 -4.62 -1.48
CA LYS A 87 -10.34 -3.40 -2.23
C LYS A 87 -9.58 -2.43 -1.34
N THR A 88 -8.46 -1.92 -1.84
CA THR A 88 -7.64 -0.87 -1.21
C THR A 88 -7.71 0.41 -2.03
N ASN A 89 -7.01 1.46 -1.57
CA ASN A 89 -6.86 2.70 -2.32
C ASN A 89 -5.73 2.62 -3.37
N SER A 90 -5.17 1.43 -3.62
CA SER A 90 -4.12 1.24 -4.63
C SER A 90 -4.66 1.55 -6.04
N PRO A 91 -3.88 2.26 -6.90
CA PRO A 91 -4.28 2.53 -8.27
C PRO A 91 -4.30 1.26 -9.15
N SER A 92 -3.52 0.25 -8.81
CA SER A 92 -3.46 -1.03 -9.51
C SER A 92 -3.03 -2.17 -8.59
N TYR A 93 -3.26 -3.40 -9.03
CA TYR A 93 -2.78 -4.62 -8.38
C TYR A 93 -2.02 -5.50 -9.38
N ARG A 94 -1.12 -6.33 -8.86
CA ARG A 94 -0.45 -7.40 -9.62
C ARG A 94 -0.87 -8.74 -9.09
N ILE A 95 -1.07 -9.69 -10.00
CA ILE A 95 -1.47 -11.05 -9.67
C ILE A 95 -0.31 -11.98 -9.95
N LYS A 96 0.29 -12.50 -8.88
CA LYS A 96 1.35 -13.49 -8.95
C LYS A 96 0.77 -14.90 -8.91
N TYR A 97 1.49 -15.84 -9.52
CA TYR A 97 1.23 -17.26 -9.32
C TYR A 97 2.50 -18.06 -9.01
N SER A 98 2.31 -19.21 -8.37
CA SER A 98 3.37 -20.15 -8.05
C SER A 98 2.86 -21.58 -8.17
N THR A 99 3.73 -22.52 -8.53
CA THR A 99 3.43 -23.96 -8.54
C THR A 99 4.00 -24.69 -7.33
N ASP A 100 4.88 -24.05 -6.56
CA ASP A 100 5.64 -24.65 -5.47
C ASP A 100 5.62 -23.85 -4.14
N LEU A 101 4.92 -22.71 -4.11
CA LEU A 101 4.86 -21.74 -2.99
C LEU A 101 6.19 -21.04 -2.66
N ILE A 102 7.24 -21.28 -3.44
CA ILE A 102 8.59 -20.76 -3.20
C ILE A 102 8.92 -19.71 -4.25
N ASP A 103 8.77 -20.05 -5.53
CA ASP A 103 9.00 -19.13 -6.64
C ASP A 103 7.72 -18.34 -6.97
N TRP A 104 7.79 -17.03 -6.74
CA TRP A 104 6.72 -16.05 -7.01
C TRP A 104 7.13 -15.04 -8.10
N SER A 105 8.16 -15.35 -8.89
CA SER A 105 8.59 -14.49 -9.99
C SER A 105 7.59 -14.43 -11.15
N ASN A 106 6.66 -15.38 -11.22
CA ASN A 106 5.68 -15.48 -12.28
C ASN A 106 4.44 -14.60 -12.02
N GLU A 107 3.94 -13.99 -13.08
CA GLU A 107 2.80 -13.06 -13.06
C GLU A 107 1.70 -13.59 -13.99
N LEU A 108 0.47 -13.49 -13.52
CA LEU A 108 -0.74 -13.72 -14.32
C LEU A 108 -1.20 -12.42 -14.97
N ASP A 109 -1.05 -11.32 -14.26
CA ASP A 109 -1.36 -9.95 -14.70
C ASP A 109 -0.50 -8.96 -13.90
N ASP A 110 0.13 -8.01 -14.58
CA ASP A 110 0.99 -6.98 -14.00
C ASP A 110 0.26 -5.66 -13.73
N GLU A 111 -0.98 -5.50 -14.22
CA GLU A 111 -1.75 -4.27 -14.05
C GLU A 111 -3.28 -4.52 -14.04
N VAL A 112 -3.79 -4.88 -12.86
CA VAL A 112 -5.24 -4.96 -12.60
C VAL A 112 -5.74 -3.62 -12.07
N LEU A 113 -6.49 -2.90 -12.89
CA LEU A 113 -7.09 -1.61 -12.56
C LEU A 113 -8.46 -1.76 -11.89
N SER A 114 -8.96 -0.66 -11.30
CA SER A 114 -10.31 -0.63 -10.70
C SER A 114 -11.43 -0.98 -11.67
N ASP A 115 -11.24 -0.68 -12.96
CA ASP A 115 -12.24 -0.90 -14.01
C ASP A 115 -12.31 -2.37 -14.45
N SER A 116 -11.35 -3.21 -14.02
CA SER A 116 -11.38 -4.66 -14.22
C SER A 116 -12.30 -5.37 -13.22
N ASP A 117 -12.80 -4.66 -12.20
CA ASP A 117 -13.69 -5.21 -11.18
C ASP A 117 -15.04 -5.64 -11.79
N GLU A 118 -15.31 -6.93 -11.76
CA GLU A 118 -16.56 -7.52 -12.29
C GLU A 118 -17.75 -7.29 -11.36
N LYS A 119 -17.52 -6.84 -10.12
CA LYS A 119 -18.55 -6.57 -9.10
C LYS A 119 -18.38 -5.19 -8.46
N PRO A 120 -18.44 -4.09 -9.25
CA PRO A 120 -18.19 -2.74 -8.75
C PRO A 120 -19.21 -2.26 -7.71
N GLU A 121 -20.33 -2.96 -7.54
CA GLU A 121 -21.34 -2.69 -6.51
C GLU A 121 -20.89 -3.04 -5.08
N ASP A 122 -19.86 -3.87 -4.90
CA ASP A 122 -19.24 -4.13 -3.59
C ASP A 122 -18.00 -3.23 -3.41
N PRO A 123 -18.11 -2.10 -2.69
CA PRO A 123 -16.98 -1.19 -2.53
C PRO A 123 -15.86 -1.76 -1.64
N SER A 124 -16.07 -2.90 -0.99
CA SER A 124 -15.10 -3.49 -0.06
C SER A 124 -14.19 -4.54 -0.69
N LYS A 125 -14.49 -4.97 -1.91
CA LYS A 125 -13.80 -6.06 -2.61
C LYS A 125 -13.62 -5.74 -4.07
N ILE A 126 -12.72 -6.47 -4.70
CA ILE A 126 -12.55 -6.50 -6.14
C ILE A 126 -12.58 -7.97 -6.56
N THR A 127 -13.29 -8.26 -7.65
CA THR A 127 -13.42 -9.61 -8.21
C THR A 127 -13.03 -9.57 -9.68
N VAL A 128 -12.07 -10.41 -10.07
CA VAL A 128 -11.56 -10.44 -11.45
C VAL A 128 -11.33 -11.89 -11.89
N THR A 129 -11.72 -12.20 -13.13
CA THR A 129 -11.50 -13.48 -13.77
C THR A 129 -10.30 -13.45 -14.70
N PHE A 130 -9.44 -14.46 -14.58
CA PHE A 130 -8.22 -14.62 -15.36
C PHE A 130 -8.23 -15.94 -16.13
N SER A 131 -7.85 -15.90 -17.40
CA SER A 131 -7.68 -17.10 -18.22
C SER A 131 -6.31 -17.75 -17.97
N LEU A 132 -6.29 -19.04 -17.64
CA LEU A 132 -5.07 -19.82 -17.48
C LEU A 132 -4.54 -20.25 -18.85
N PHE A 133 -3.30 -19.86 -19.16
CA PHE A 133 -2.65 -20.26 -20.42
C PHE A 133 -2.09 -21.70 -20.37
N GLU A 134 -1.72 -22.24 -21.53
CA GLU A 134 -1.27 -23.64 -21.71
C GLU A 134 -0.23 -24.12 -20.69
N GLY A 135 0.71 -23.26 -20.30
CA GLY A 135 1.77 -23.59 -19.34
C GLY A 135 1.28 -23.87 -17.91
N ILE A 136 0.10 -23.37 -17.54
CA ILE A 136 -0.42 -23.41 -16.16
C ILE A 136 -1.80 -24.07 -16.02
N LYS A 137 -2.59 -24.20 -17.10
CA LYS A 137 -3.97 -24.72 -17.04
C LYS A 137 -4.12 -26.17 -16.56
N ASN A 138 -3.05 -26.98 -16.65
CA ASN A 138 -3.04 -28.40 -16.26
C ASN A 138 -2.18 -28.68 -15.02
N GLN A 139 -1.76 -27.63 -14.30
CA GLN A 139 -0.95 -27.80 -13.10
C GLN A 139 -1.81 -28.41 -11.99
N LYS A 140 -1.25 -29.41 -11.29
CA LYS A 140 -1.94 -30.07 -10.18
C LYS A 140 -2.20 -29.10 -9.02
N TYR A 141 -1.27 -28.18 -8.81
CA TYR A 141 -1.35 -27.12 -7.82
C TYR A 141 -0.92 -25.81 -8.46
N LEU A 142 -1.72 -24.78 -8.23
CA LEU A 142 -1.45 -23.41 -8.62
C LEU A 142 -1.88 -22.53 -7.45
N PHE A 143 -0.97 -21.70 -7.00
CA PHE A 143 -1.14 -20.81 -5.87
C PHE A 143 -1.09 -19.38 -6.38
N PHE A 144 -1.88 -18.49 -5.77
CA PHE A 144 -2.03 -17.11 -6.21
C PHE A 144 -1.73 -16.15 -5.07
N ARG A 145 -1.24 -14.96 -5.42
CA ARG A 145 -1.00 -13.86 -4.50
C ARG A 145 -1.27 -12.54 -5.20
N VAL A 146 -1.83 -11.59 -4.45
CA VAL A 146 -2.06 -10.21 -4.90
C VAL A 146 -0.98 -9.30 -4.30
N GLU A 147 -0.48 -8.37 -5.10
CA GLU A 147 0.48 -7.33 -4.72
C GLU A 147 0.00 -5.96 -5.24
N GLU A 148 0.56 -4.88 -4.70
CA GLU A 148 0.43 -3.50 -5.19
C GLU A 148 1.70 -3.10 -5.96
#